data_AF-A0A811LCV8-F1
#
_entry.id   AF-A0A811LCV8-F1
#
_cell.length_a   1.000
_cell.length_b   1.000
_cell.length_c   1.000
_cell.angle_alpha   90.00
_cell.angle_beta   90.00
_cell.angle_gamma   90.00
#
_symmetry.space_group_name_H-M   'P 1'
#
loop_
_entity.id
_entity.type
_entity.pdbx_description
1 polymer ?
#
loop_
_entity_poly.entity_id
_entity_poly.type
_entity_poly.pdbx_seq_one_letter_code
_entity_poly.pdbx_strand_id
1 'polypeptide(L)'
;MASFKDDSEEIDLLPDENVYPFGHDALDNPAIYDEATEAGEIEKSKSDDDDSDNELSDISEDYIDRTLTTSRSRGSTFWYSRFKIALMNPQMKKIVITNTALFLIIVFLLIVLLSLCIVAIVFHYQAVAKKQSNVPCVYEWGEWSQCSATCKAKDKKLPTKFRKIDLTSVIRARGKFHDIAPCPKYIKDEIETAPCNTHLCPVKLSTFPYSETCYDKLIDGTHHQVQVRMIGQTDQLIEVDGEVYKKCSKDVI
;
A
#
# COMPACT_ATOMS: atom_id res chain seq x y z
N MET A 1 39.12 -36.90 -7.67
CA MET A 1 39.32 -35.94 -6.56
C MET A 1 38.90 -34.58 -7.04
N ALA A 2 37.66 -34.21 -6.78
CA ALA A 2 37.12 -32.88 -7.06
C ALA A 2 36.48 -32.37 -5.76
N SER A 3 36.96 -31.21 -5.35
CA SER A 3 36.74 -30.59 -4.05
C SER A 3 35.30 -30.12 -3.91
N PHE A 4 34.63 -30.60 -2.87
CA PHE A 4 33.39 -30.02 -2.34
C PHE A 4 33.73 -28.63 -1.78
N LYS A 5 32.97 -27.60 -2.16
CA LYS A 5 33.02 -26.28 -1.54
C LYS A 5 31.66 -26.04 -0.91
N ASP A 6 31.68 -26.02 0.41
CA ASP A 6 30.55 -25.85 1.32
C ASP A 6 30.43 -24.35 1.58
N ASP A 7 29.36 -23.73 1.08
CA ASP A 7 29.03 -22.34 1.37
C ASP A 7 27.82 -22.36 2.31
N SER A 8 28.11 -22.59 3.60
CA SER A 8 27.18 -22.42 4.71
C SER A 8 27.10 -20.93 5.05
N GLU A 9 26.03 -20.27 4.60
CA GLU A 9 25.72 -18.88 4.95
C GLU A 9 25.06 -18.83 6.34
N GLU A 10 25.77 -18.20 7.26
CA GLU A 10 25.42 -17.98 8.66
C GLU A 10 24.27 -16.94 8.75
N ILE A 11 23.11 -17.39 9.22
CA ILE A 11 21.94 -16.53 9.47
C ILE A 11 22.10 -15.91 10.86
N ASP A 12 22.48 -14.64 10.90
CA ASP A 12 22.45 -13.82 12.11
C ASP A 12 21.00 -13.61 12.57
N LEU A 13 20.61 -14.33 13.63
CA LEU A 13 19.38 -14.13 14.38
C LEU A 13 19.55 -12.88 15.28
N LEU A 14 18.92 -11.78 14.91
CA LEU A 14 18.70 -10.65 15.82
C LEU A 14 17.52 -10.92 16.76
N PRO A 15 17.58 -10.46 18.03
CA PRO A 15 16.66 -10.88 19.08
C PRO A 15 15.27 -10.24 18.99
N ASP A 16 14.28 -11.05 19.32
CA ASP A 16 12.90 -10.69 19.65
C ASP A 16 12.85 -9.70 20.82
N GLU A 17 12.45 -8.45 20.55
CA GLU A 17 11.82 -7.61 21.56
C GLU A 17 11.06 -6.46 20.88
N ASN A 18 9.75 -6.65 20.67
CA ASN A 18 8.73 -5.59 20.65
C ASN A 18 7.34 -6.25 20.55
N VAL A 19 6.97 -6.96 21.61
CA VAL A 19 5.57 -7.27 21.91
C VAL A 19 4.89 -5.96 22.29
N TYR A 20 4.15 -5.35 21.37
CA TYR A 20 3.27 -4.22 21.69
C TYR A 20 2.11 -4.72 22.56
N PRO A 21 1.93 -4.20 23.80
CA PRO A 21 0.76 -4.53 24.59
C PRO A 21 -0.41 -3.71 24.03
N PHE A 22 -1.25 -4.33 23.20
CA PHE A 22 -2.59 -3.79 22.99
C PHE A 22 -3.35 -3.95 24.30
N GLY A 23 -3.52 -2.83 25.01
CA GLY A 23 -4.32 -2.74 26.22
C GLY A 23 -5.74 -3.23 25.95
N HIS A 24 -6.04 -4.40 26.48
CA HIS A 24 -7.39 -4.85 26.79
C HIS A 24 -7.95 -3.97 27.91
N ASP A 25 -8.40 -2.74 27.63
CA ASP A 25 -9.16 -1.92 28.62
C ASP A 25 -9.91 -0.73 27.96
N ALA A 26 -10.32 -0.85 26.70
CA ALA A 26 -11.19 0.16 26.05
C ALA A 26 -12.56 -0.40 25.63
N LEU A 27 -12.93 -1.55 26.19
CA LEU A 27 -14.29 -2.11 26.12
C LEU A 27 -14.96 -1.79 27.45
N ASP A 28 -15.68 -0.67 27.52
CA ASP A 28 -16.89 -0.45 28.33
C ASP A 28 -17.13 1.04 28.51
N ASN A 29 -17.82 1.67 27.54
CA ASN A 29 -18.91 2.64 27.78
C ASN A 29 -19.41 3.23 26.44
N PRO A 30 -20.60 2.88 25.93
CA PRO A 30 -21.17 3.50 24.73
C PRO A 30 -21.91 4.83 24.98
N ALA A 31 -21.85 5.41 26.18
CA ALA A 31 -22.66 6.58 26.57
C ALA A 31 -21.84 7.88 26.80
N ILE A 32 -20.80 8.13 26.01
CA ILE A 32 -20.09 9.41 26.00
C ILE A 32 -20.04 9.87 24.55
N TYR A 33 -20.35 11.13 24.29
CA TYR A 33 -20.54 11.80 22.99
C TYR A 33 -21.97 11.80 22.41
N ASP A 34 -22.92 12.35 23.17
CA ASP A 34 -23.95 13.22 22.59
C ASP A 34 -23.70 14.64 23.11
N GLU A 35 -23.01 15.46 22.33
CA GLU A 35 -23.09 16.92 22.48
C GLU A 35 -23.10 17.53 21.08
N ALA A 36 -24.31 17.83 20.62
CA ALA A 36 -24.56 18.58 19.41
C ALA A 36 -24.01 20.00 19.58
N THR A 37 -23.27 20.50 18.60
CA THR A 37 -22.95 21.92 18.50
C THR A 37 -23.47 22.46 17.17
N GLU A 38 -24.44 23.36 17.29
CA GLU A 38 -25.14 24.07 16.23
C GLU A 38 -24.24 25.05 15.46
N ALA A 39 -24.71 25.39 14.25
CA ALA A 39 -24.15 26.39 13.35
C ALA A 39 -24.45 27.82 13.85
N GLY A 40 -23.43 28.68 13.86
CA GLY A 40 -23.55 30.11 14.14
C GLY A 40 -23.33 30.96 12.89
N GLU A 41 -24.40 31.65 12.49
CA GLU A 41 -24.51 32.68 11.45
C GLU A 41 -23.92 34.01 11.95
N ILE A 42 -23.21 34.77 11.09
CA ILE A 42 -22.68 36.11 11.44
C ILE A 42 -23.49 37.17 10.71
N GLU A 43 -24.22 37.96 11.50
CA GLU A 43 -24.93 39.16 11.09
C GLU A 43 -23.99 40.35 10.77
N LYS A 44 -24.49 41.18 9.87
CA LYS A 44 -23.95 42.43 9.38
C LYS A 44 -24.48 43.58 10.23
N SER A 45 -23.62 44.36 10.88
CA SER A 45 -24.01 45.64 11.47
C SER A 45 -23.37 46.83 10.75
N LYS A 46 -24.25 47.79 10.46
CA LYS A 46 -24.04 49.13 9.93
C LYS A 46 -24.13 50.08 11.12
N SER A 47 -23.27 51.08 11.20
CA SER A 47 -23.50 52.27 12.02
C SER A 47 -22.98 53.49 11.27
N ASP A 48 -23.92 54.36 10.93
CA ASP A 48 -23.72 55.76 10.62
C ASP A 48 -23.34 56.50 11.92
N ASP A 49 -22.51 57.53 11.85
CA ASP A 49 -22.63 58.72 12.70
C ASP A 49 -21.84 59.89 12.08
N ASP A 50 -22.56 60.99 11.98
CA ASP A 50 -22.31 62.29 11.39
C ASP A 50 -22.17 63.27 12.56
N ASP A 51 -21.12 64.10 12.58
CA ASP A 51 -21.22 65.47 13.15
C ASP A 51 -19.94 66.31 12.93
N SER A 52 -20.09 67.28 12.03
CA SER A 52 -19.83 68.72 12.18
C SER A 52 -18.49 69.31 12.68
N ASP A 53 -17.96 70.16 11.79
CA ASP A 53 -17.36 71.49 12.00
C ASP A 53 -15.91 71.62 12.49
N ASN A 54 -15.03 72.08 11.58
CA ASN A 54 -14.50 73.45 11.64
C ASN A 54 -13.65 73.79 10.42
N GLU A 55 -14.08 74.87 9.77
CA GLU A 55 -13.40 75.61 8.71
C GLU A 55 -12.04 76.14 9.17
N LEU A 56 -11.00 76.02 8.33
CA LEU A 56 -10.03 77.09 8.10
C LEU A 56 -9.52 77.04 6.65
N SER A 57 -9.68 78.18 6.00
CA SER A 57 -9.51 78.55 4.60
C SER A 57 -8.09 78.47 4.01
N ASP A 58 -8.10 78.27 2.69
CA ASP A 58 -7.37 78.97 1.63
C ASP A 58 -5.86 79.21 1.75
N ILE A 59 -5.13 78.57 0.82
CA ILE A 59 -4.05 79.25 0.11
C ILE A 59 -4.23 79.05 -1.41
N SER A 60 -4.50 80.15 -2.11
CA SER A 60 -4.30 80.33 -3.55
C SER A 60 -2.77 80.35 -3.83
N GLU A 61 -2.21 80.22 -5.03
CA GLU A 61 -2.66 80.50 -6.39
C GLU A 61 -1.64 79.89 -7.40
N ASP A 62 -1.94 80.05 -8.69
CA ASP A 62 -1.05 80.01 -9.87
C ASP A 62 -0.93 78.73 -10.72
N TYR A 63 -1.91 78.60 -11.62
CA TYR A 63 -1.79 78.59 -13.09
C TYR A 63 -0.43 78.21 -13.70
N ILE A 64 -0.37 77.13 -14.51
CA ILE A 64 0.06 77.16 -15.93
C ILE A 64 -0.58 75.96 -16.68
N ASP A 65 -1.57 76.35 -17.49
CA ASP A 65 -1.83 75.98 -18.88
C ASP A 65 -2.32 74.58 -19.29
N ARG A 66 -3.49 74.61 -19.96
CA ARG A 66 -4.12 73.52 -20.69
C ARG A 66 -3.81 73.73 -22.17
N THR A 67 -2.97 72.88 -22.76
CA THR A 67 -3.05 72.61 -24.20
C THR A 67 -2.80 71.14 -24.53
N LEU A 68 -3.69 70.60 -25.39
CA LEU A 68 -3.55 69.42 -26.26
C LEU A 68 -3.76 68.00 -25.68
N THR A 69 -5.01 67.55 -25.87
CA THR A 69 -5.44 66.23 -26.38
C THR A 69 -4.43 65.07 -26.40
N THR A 70 -4.65 64.04 -25.58
CA THR A 70 -4.76 62.63 -26.02
C THR A 70 -5.18 61.71 -24.86
N SER A 71 -6.16 60.84 -25.10
CA SER A 71 -6.50 59.75 -24.19
C SER A 71 -5.35 58.74 -24.11
N ARG A 72 -4.73 58.59 -22.94
CA ARG A 72 -3.89 57.42 -22.65
C ARG A 72 -3.75 57.21 -21.13
N SER A 73 -4.21 56.05 -20.68
CA SER A 73 -3.86 55.32 -19.44
C SER A 73 -3.10 56.14 -18.37
N ARG A 74 -3.83 56.68 -17.39
CA ARG A 74 -3.29 57.41 -16.22
C ARG A 74 -3.27 56.53 -14.96
N GLY A 75 -2.60 55.37 -15.02
CA GLY A 75 -2.39 54.52 -13.84
C GLY A 75 -1.00 54.64 -13.22
N SER A 76 0.04 54.92 -14.03
CA SER A 76 1.44 54.76 -13.61
C SER A 76 2.23 56.06 -13.46
N THR A 77 1.77 57.20 -13.99
CA THR A 77 2.48 58.49 -13.93
C THR A 77 2.16 59.35 -12.71
N PHE A 78 1.10 59.02 -11.95
CA PHE A 78 0.66 59.82 -10.80
C PHE A 78 1.56 59.64 -9.57
N TRP A 79 2.12 58.44 -9.39
CA TRP A 79 3.06 58.16 -8.30
C TRP A 79 4.45 58.75 -8.56
N TYR A 80 4.90 58.74 -9.81
CA TYR A 80 6.23 59.25 -10.19
C TYR A 80 6.38 60.76 -9.94
N SER A 81 5.32 61.55 -10.13
CA SER A 81 5.35 62.99 -9.87
C SER A 81 5.34 63.34 -8.38
N ARG A 82 4.63 62.56 -7.55
CA ARG A 82 4.59 62.75 -6.09
C ARG A 82 5.90 62.38 -5.40
N PHE A 83 6.57 61.31 -5.83
CA PHE A 83 7.88 60.93 -5.27
C PHE A 83 9.04 61.82 -5.76
N LYS A 84 8.89 62.49 -6.90
CA LYS A 84 9.93 63.38 -7.46
C LYS A 84 10.25 64.57 -6.56
N ILE A 85 9.25 65.13 -5.87
CA ILE A 85 9.41 66.29 -4.97
C ILE A 85 10.15 65.88 -3.67
N ALA A 86 9.90 64.66 -3.15
CA ALA A 86 10.60 64.14 -1.98
C ALA A 86 12.08 63.76 -2.27
N LEU A 87 12.43 63.52 -3.53
CA LEU A 87 13.76 63.13 -3.99
C LEU A 87 14.70 64.32 -4.29
N MET A 88 14.37 65.56 -3.91
CA MET A 88 15.26 66.71 -4.16
C MET A 88 16.22 67.00 -3.00
N ASN A 89 15.92 66.56 -1.76
CA ASN A 89 16.78 66.77 -0.60
C ASN A 89 17.67 65.52 -0.33
N PRO A 90 19.01 65.67 -0.23
CA PRO A 90 19.94 64.54 -0.07
C PRO A 90 19.71 63.73 1.22
N GLN A 91 19.17 64.34 2.28
CA GLN A 91 18.86 63.63 3.53
C GLN A 91 17.58 62.78 3.40
N MET A 92 16.56 63.30 2.72
CA MET A 92 15.30 62.59 2.48
C MET A 92 15.48 61.37 1.55
N LYS A 93 16.42 61.44 0.59
CA LYS A 93 16.78 60.29 -0.26
C LYS A 93 17.22 59.07 0.55
N LYS A 94 18.04 59.27 1.59
CA LYS A 94 18.54 58.17 2.42
C LYS A 94 17.40 57.50 3.18
N ILE A 95 16.49 58.28 3.76
CA ILE A 95 15.31 57.77 4.47
C ILE A 95 14.38 57.01 3.53
N VAL A 96 14.12 57.54 2.33
CA VAL A 96 13.28 56.88 1.31
C VAL A 96 13.91 55.56 0.87
N ILE A 97 15.21 55.54 0.55
CA ILE A 97 15.91 54.31 0.14
C ILE A 97 15.89 53.27 1.26
N THR A 98 16.16 53.66 2.51
CA THR A 98 16.15 52.73 3.65
C THR A 98 14.74 52.19 3.90
N ASN A 99 13.70 53.03 3.82
CA ASN A 99 12.32 52.58 4.01
C ASN A 99 11.84 51.67 2.87
N THR A 100 12.22 51.98 1.62
CA THR A 100 11.94 51.08 0.48
C THR A 100 12.69 49.76 0.61
N ALA A 101 13.95 49.76 1.05
CA ALA A 101 14.70 48.55 1.31
C ALA A 101 14.06 47.70 2.42
N LEU A 102 13.64 48.33 3.53
CA LEU A 102 12.92 47.67 4.61
C LEU A 102 11.58 47.09 4.13
N PHE A 103 10.83 47.82 3.31
CA PHE A 103 9.59 47.33 2.71
C PHE A 103 9.85 46.09 1.83
N LEU A 104 10.89 46.11 0.99
CA LEU A 104 11.26 44.95 0.16
C LEU A 104 11.68 43.75 1.01
N ILE A 105 12.41 43.97 2.11
CA ILE A 105 12.77 42.90 3.05
C ILE A 105 11.51 42.30 3.70
N ILE A 106 10.58 43.12 4.16
CA ILE A 106 9.32 42.65 4.77
C ILE A 106 8.50 41.85 3.76
N VAL A 107 8.38 42.32 2.51
CA VAL A 107 7.68 41.59 1.44
C VAL A 107 8.36 40.26 1.14
N PHE A 108 9.70 40.24 1.09
CA PHE A 108 10.45 39.00 0.89
C PHE A 108 10.22 38.00 2.03
N LEU A 109 10.30 38.45 3.28
CA LEU A 109 10.03 37.60 4.45
C LEU A 109 8.60 37.05 4.45
N LEU A 110 7.62 37.86 4.02
CA LEU A 110 6.23 37.42 3.89
C LEU A 110 6.10 36.32 2.82
N ILE A 111 6.76 36.46 1.67
CA ILE A 111 6.77 35.43 0.62
C ILE A 111 7.41 34.13 1.13
N VAL A 112 8.51 34.23 1.89
CA VAL A 112 9.16 33.06 2.50
C VAL A 112 8.24 32.39 3.53
N LEU A 113 7.55 33.14 4.38
CA LEU A 113 6.60 32.57 5.34
C LEU A 113 5.45 31.86 4.62
N LEU A 114 4.87 32.48 3.59
CA LEU A 114 3.80 31.86 2.80
C LEU A 114 4.27 30.57 2.12
N SER A 115 5.49 30.55 1.55
CA SER A 115 6.01 29.34 0.91
C SER A 115 6.24 28.22 1.92
N LEU A 116 6.75 28.52 3.12
CA LEU A 116 6.90 27.56 4.20
C LEU A 116 5.53 27.02 4.66
N CYS A 117 4.50 27.87 4.78
CA CYS A 117 3.15 27.43 5.11
C CYS A 117 2.58 26.47 4.06
N ILE A 118 2.73 26.77 2.76
CA ILE A 118 2.29 25.90 1.67
C ILE A 118 3.00 24.54 1.76
N VAL A 119 4.32 24.55 1.95
CA VAL A 119 5.11 23.33 2.11
C VAL A 119 4.63 22.50 3.30
N ALA A 120 4.38 23.13 4.46
CA ALA A 120 3.88 22.47 5.65
C ALA A 120 2.49 21.83 5.43
N ILE A 121 1.59 22.52 4.72
CA ILE A 121 0.26 21.98 4.36
C ILE A 121 0.40 20.75 3.44
N VAL A 122 1.26 20.84 2.42
CA VAL A 122 1.51 19.71 1.51
C VAL A 122 2.09 18.52 2.25
N PHE A 123 3.09 18.73 3.12
CA PHE A 123 3.66 17.65 3.94
C PHE A 123 2.63 17.04 4.90
N HIS A 124 1.81 17.87 5.56
CA HIS A 124 0.73 17.39 6.42
C HIS A 124 -0.27 16.52 5.64
N TYR A 125 -0.69 17.00 4.46
CA TYR A 125 -1.60 16.25 3.60
C TYR A 125 -0.99 14.92 3.14
N GLN A 126 0.27 14.92 2.70
CA GLN A 126 0.98 13.69 2.30
C GLN A 126 1.16 12.72 3.49
N ALA A 127 1.45 13.23 4.68
CA ALA A 127 1.59 12.41 5.89
C ALA A 127 0.26 11.77 6.28
N VAL A 128 -0.84 12.52 6.24
CA VAL A 128 -2.18 11.99 6.50
C VAL A 128 -2.58 10.96 5.45
N ALA A 129 -2.37 11.24 4.16
CA ALA A 129 -2.69 10.29 3.08
C ALA A 129 -1.89 8.98 3.18
N LYS A 130 -0.59 9.05 3.51
CA LYS A 130 0.24 7.85 3.72
C LYS A 130 -0.16 7.08 4.97
N LYS A 131 -0.54 7.77 6.05
CA LYS A 131 -1.02 7.12 7.28
C LYS A 131 -2.35 6.37 7.05
N GLN A 132 -3.22 6.89 6.19
CA GLN A 132 -4.46 6.21 5.78
C GLN A 132 -4.20 4.94 4.95
N SER A 133 -3.18 4.95 4.09
CA SER A 133 -2.80 3.78 3.27
C SER A 133 -2.27 2.59 4.09
N ASN A 134 -1.85 2.82 5.34
CA ASN A 134 -1.20 1.82 6.18
C ASN A 134 -2.09 1.33 7.34
N VAL A 135 -3.41 1.53 7.31
CA VAL A 135 -4.29 0.90 8.29
C VAL A 135 -4.48 -0.56 7.87
N PRO A 136 -3.88 -1.55 8.59
CA PRO A 136 -3.96 -2.93 8.17
C PRO A 136 -5.39 -3.42 8.34
N CYS A 137 -5.96 -3.98 7.28
CA CYS A 137 -7.14 -4.81 7.40
C CYS A 137 -6.72 -6.16 7.94
N VAL A 138 -7.22 -6.48 9.13
CA VAL A 138 -6.98 -7.78 9.75
C VAL A 138 -8.08 -8.71 9.29
N TYR A 139 -7.69 -9.87 8.78
CA TYR A 139 -8.60 -10.90 8.30
C TYR A 139 -7.99 -12.27 8.55
N GLU A 140 -8.86 -13.26 8.64
CA GLU A 140 -8.48 -14.66 8.71
C GLU A 140 -8.71 -15.34 7.36
N TRP A 141 -7.86 -16.31 7.07
CA TRP A 141 -8.10 -17.20 5.95
C TRP A 141 -9.15 -18.23 6.32
N GLY A 142 -10.12 -18.43 5.44
CA GLY A 142 -11.06 -19.53 5.54
C GLY A 142 -10.38 -20.89 5.35
N GLU A 143 -11.20 -21.94 5.44
CA GLU A 143 -10.70 -23.30 5.31
C GLU A 143 -10.14 -23.60 3.91
N TRP A 144 -9.20 -24.54 3.87
CA TRP A 144 -8.71 -25.09 2.62
C TRP A 144 -9.80 -25.88 1.91
N SER A 145 -9.92 -25.67 0.60
CA SER A 145 -10.73 -26.52 -0.27
C SER A 145 -10.22 -27.95 -0.26
N GLN A 146 -11.08 -28.87 -0.72
CA GLN A 146 -10.62 -30.19 -1.11
C GLN A 146 -9.53 -30.09 -2.18
N CYS A 147 -8.59 -31.02 -2.12
CA CYS A 147 -7.52 -31.13 -3.11
C CYS A 147 -8.11 -31.49 -4.48
N SER A 148 -7.59 -30.91 -5.56
CA SER A 148 -8.10 -31.15 -6.92
C SER A 148 -7.97 -32.62 -7.37
N ALA A 149 -7.10 -33.40 -6.75
CA ALA A 149 -7.00 -34.84 -6.92
C ALA A 149 -6.50 -35.51 -5.63
N THR A 150 -6.76 -36.81 -5.48
CA THR A 150 -6.33 -37.60 -4.33
C THR A 150 -4.83 -37.94 -4.36
N CYS A 151 -4.21 -37.89 -5.54
CA CYS A 151 -2.81 -38.23 -5.78
C CYS A 151 -2.31 -37.55 -7.06
N LYS A 152 -0.99 -37.48 -7.24
CA LYS A 152 -0.34 -36.98 -8.45
C LYS A 152 -0.25 -38.07 -9.52
N ALA A 153 -0.91 -37.87 -10.64
CA ALA A 153 -0.72 -38.72 -11.81
C ALA A 153 0.69 -38.52 -12.42
N LYS A 154 1.27 -39.58 -12.99
CA LYS A 154 2.57 -39.51 -13.67
C LYS A 154 2.48 -38.50 -14.82
N ASP A 155 3.50 -37.64 -14.92
CA ASP A 155 3.61 -36.59 -15.95
C ASP A 155 2.47 -35.53 -15.95
N LYS A 156 1.73 -35.40 -14.85
CA LYS A 156 0.72 -34.35 -14.65
C LYS A 156 1.19 -33.33 -13.61
N LYS A 157 0.55 -32.15 -13.65
CA LYS A 157 0.75 -31.08 -12.65
C LYS A 157 0.34 -31.58 -11.27
N LEU A 158 0.97 -31.02 -10.24
CA LEU A 158 0.64 -31.30 -8.85
C LEU A 158 -0.82 -30.94 -8.57
N PRO A 159 -1.56 -31.78 -7.83
CA PRO A 159 -2.85 -31.41 -7.31
C PRO A 159 -2.73 -30.17 -6.42
N THR A 160 -3.75 -29.33 -6.44
CA THR A 160 -3.77 -28.05 -5.72
C THR A 160 -5.05 -27.90 -4.93
N LYS A 161 -4.95 -27.21 -3.80
CA LYS A 161 -6.07 -26.75 -2.99
C LYS A 161 -5.97 -25.23 -2.87
N PHE A 162 -7.09 -24.59 -2.62
CA PHE A 162 -7.15 -23.14 -2.46
C PHE A 162 -7.92 -22.77 -1.21
N ARG A 163 -7.65 -21.60 -0.65
CA ARG A 163 -8.48 -20.99 0.39
C ARG A 163 -8.70 -19.52 0.06
N LYS A 164 -9.79 -18.99 0.61
CA LYS A 164 -10.19 -17.59 0.44
C LYS A 164 -10.24 -16.93 1.80
N ILE A 165 -10.15 -15.61 1.82
CA ILE A 165 -10.34 -14.84 3.05
C ILE A 165 -11.77 -15.03 3.56
N ASP A 166 -11.92 -15.29 4.87
CA ASP A 166 -13.23 -15.29 5.50
C ASP A 166 -13.70 -13.84 5.66
N LEU A 167 -14.68 -13.43 4.86
CA LEU A 167 -15.22 -12.08 4.87
C LEU A 167 -15.88 -11.68 6.19
N THR A 168 -16.28 -12.65 7.02
CA THR A 168 -16.86 -12.39 8.33
C THR A 168 -15.81 -12.03 9.38
N SER A 169 -14.58 -12.53 9.20
CA SER A 169 -13.43 -12.26 10.06
C SER A 169 -12.76 -10.90 9.81
N VAL A 170 -13.16 -10.19 8.75
CA VAL A 170 -12.52 -8.93 8.37
C VAL A 170 -12.84 -7.84 9.41
N ILE A 171 -11.84 -7.52 10.22
CA ILE A 171 -11.92 -6.44 11.20
C ILE A 171 -11.70 -5.11 10.47
N ARG A 172 -12.75 -4.30 10.43
CA ARG A 172 -12.72 -2.93 9.88
C ARG A 172 -12.34 -1.93 10.97
N ALA A 173 -11.62 -0.88 10.60
CA ALA A 173 -11.43 0.27 11.47
C ALA A 173 -12.80 0.85 11.88
N ARG A 174 -12.99 1.15 13.17
CA ARG A 174 -14.25 1.71 13.71
C ARG A 174 -14.21 3.24 13.73
N GLY A 175 -15.39 3.87 13.82
CA GLY A 175 -15.53 5.33 13.95
C GLY A 175 -15.07 6.08 12.69
N LYS A 176 -14.48 7.27 12.86
CA LYS A 176 -14.03 8.14 11.75
C LYS A 176 -13.09 7.43 10.76
N PHE A 177 -12.39 6.39 11.18
CA PHE A 177 -11.48 5.64 10.32
C PHE A 177 -12.16 4.66 9.36
N HIS A 178 -13.44 4.33 9.57
CA HIS A 178 -14.20 3.46 8.66
C HIS A 178 -14.32 4.08 7.26
N ASP A 179 -14.68 5.36 7.20
CA ASP A 179 -14.94 6.06 5.94
C ASP A 179 -13.65 6.60 5.31
N ILE A 180 -12.62 6.79 6.13
CA ILE A 180 -11.35 7.41 5.74
C ILE A 180 -10.31 6.35 5.31
N ALA A 181 -10.40 5.13 5.83
CA ALA A 181 -9.49 4.03 5.50
C ALA A 181 -10.25 2.69 5.41
N PRO A 182 -11.16 2.54 4.41
CA PRO A 182 -11.88 1.28 4.21
C PRO A 182 -10.94 0.18 3.75
N CYS A 183 -11.30 -1.07 4.08
CA CYS A 183 -10.56 -2.21 3.57
C CYS A 183 -10.58 -2.25 2.04
N PRO A 184 -9.42 -2.53 1.40
CA PRO A 184 -9.37 -2.63 -0.04
C PRO A 184 -10.36 -3.66 -0.59
N LYS A 185 -11.06 -3.29 -1.66
CA LYS A 185 -12.12 -4.14 -2.24
C LYS A 185 -11.58 -5.47 -2.79
N TYR A 186 -10.31 -5.50 -3.21
CA TYR A 186 -9.66 -6.68 -3.78
C TYR A 186 -9.46 -7.81 -2.77
N ILE A 187 -9.52 -7.54 -1.46
CA ILE A 187 -9.42 -8.55 -0.40
C ILE A 187 -10.46 -9.67 -0.61
N LYS A 188 -11.62 -9.35 -1.18
CA LYS A 188 -12.66 -10.36 -1.45
C LYS A 188 -12.27 -11.39 -2.51
N ASP A 189 -11.35 -11.01 -3.39
CA ASP A 189 -10.92 -11.79 -4.53
C ASP A 189 -9.56 -12.46 -4.30
N GLU A 190 -8.97 -12.27 -3.11
CA GLU A 190 -7.72 -12.90 -2.72
C GLU A 190 -7.89 -14.41 -2.54
N ILE A 191 -7.06 -15.16 -3.25
CA ILE A 191 -7.06 -16.62 -3.25
C ILE A 191 -5.63 -17.08 -3.01
N GLU A 192 -5.45 -17.85 -1.94
CA GLU A 192 -4.20 -18.55 -1.70
C GLU A 192 -4.28 -19.96 -2.27
N THR A 193 -3.28 -20.38 -3.02
CA THR A 193 -3.20 -21.72 -3.62
C THR A 193 -1.96 -22.44 -3.11
N ALA A 194 -2.13 -23.71 -2.74
CA ALA A 194 -1.03 -24.56 -2.27
C ALA A 194 -1.10 -25.97 -2.91
N PRO A 195 0.05 -26.63 -3.13
CA PRO A 195 0.07 -28.01 -3.56
C PRO A 195 -0.47 -28.95 -2.47
N CYS A 196 -1.09 -30.04 -2.88
CA CYS A 196 -1.59 -31.09 -2.00
C CYS A 196 -1.42 -32.46 -2.66
N ASN A 197 -1.51 -33.53 -1.87
CA ASN A 197 -1.44 -34.92 -2.35
C ASN A 197 -0.29 -35.18 -3.34
N THR A 198 0.92 -34.82 -2.90
CA THR A 198 2.13 -34.82 -3.73
C THR A 198 2.63 -36.21 -4.11
N HIS A 199 2.14 -37.26 -3.45
CA HIS A 199 2.47 -38.65 -3.71
C HIS A 199 1.93 -39.12 -5.08
N LEU A 200 2.66 -40.00 -5.76
CA LEU A 200 2.23 -40.57 -7.03
C LEU A 200 1.02 -41.50 -6.83
N CYS A 201 0.09 -41.48 -7.78
CA CYS A 201 -1.06 -42.37 -7.76
C CYS A 201 -0.63 -43.84 -7.83
N PRO A 202 -1.34 -44.79 -7.19
CA PRO A 202 -0.98 -46.20 -7.25
C PRO A 202 -1.01 -46.76 -8.67
N VAL A 203 -0.11 -47.69 -8.96
CA VAL A 203 -0.11 -48.48 -10.21
C VAL A 203 -0.41 -49.93 -9.92
N LYS A 204 -1.12 -50.56 -10.85
CA LYS A 204 -1.48 -51.97 -10.75
C LYS A 204 -0.29 -52.87 -11.04
N LEU A 205 -0.11 -53.91 -10.22
CA LEU A 205 0.93 -54.92 -10.41
C LEU A 205 0.86 -55.56 -11.81
N SER A 206 -0.35 -55.77 -12.33
CA SER A 206 -0.60 -56.30 -13.67
C SER A 206 0.04 -55.50 -14.81
N THR A 207 0.33 -54.22 -14.60
CA THR A 207 0.94 -53.31 -15.59
C THR A 207 2.42 -53.62 -15.83
N PHE A 208 3.08 -54.25 -14.86
CA PHE A 208 4.49 -54.62 -14.99
C PHE A 208 4.64 -55.93 -15.76
N PRO A 209 5.52 -55.99 -16.79
CA PRO A 209 5.73 -57.21 -17.55
C PRO A 209 6.38 -58.29 -16.68
N TYR A 210 6.17 -59.54 -17.07
CA TYR A 210 6.92 -60.67 -16.53
C TYR A 210 8.35 -60.66 -17.05
N SER A 211 9.29 -61.12 -16.23
CA SER A 211 10.67 -61.36 -16.64
C SER A 211 10.72 -62.38 -17.76
N GLU A 212 11.61 -62.15 -18.72
CA GLU A 212 11.90 -63.10 -19.79
C GLU A 212 12.56 -64.37 -19.24
N THR A 213 13.39 -64.21 -18.19
CA THR A 213 14.13 -65.32 -17.58
C THR A 213 13.28 -66.11 -16.60
N CYS A 214 13.38 -67.43 -16.68
CA CYS A 214 12.81 -68.35 -15.72
C CYS A 214 13.72 -68.46 -14.50
N TYR A 215 13.12 -68.32 -13.32
CA TYR A 215 13.80 -68.54 -12.05
C TYR A 215 13.28 -69.83 -11.43
N ASP A 216 14.20 -70.60 -10.86
CA ASP A 216 13.84 -71.78 -10.10
C ASP A 216 13.38 -71.38 -8.69
N LYS A 217 12.20 -71.84 -8.29
CA LYS A 217 11.60 -71.52 -6.99
C LYS A 217 11.05 -72.79 -6.37
N LEU A 218 11.42 -73.02 -5.11
CA LEU A 218 10.85 -74.08 -4.29
C LEU A 218 9.46 -73.64 -3.82
N ILE A 219 8.42 -74.38 -4.23
CA ILE A 219 7.03 -74.19 -3.80
C ILE A 219 6.55 -75.56 -3.30
N ASP A 220 6.12 -75.63 -2.03
CA ASP A 220 5.65 -76.88 -1.39
C ASP A 220 6.63 -78.07 -1.52
N GLY A 221 7.93 -77.80 -1.42
CA GLY A 221 8.98 -78.82 -1.50
C GLY A 221 9.30 -79.31 -2.92
N THR A 222 8.69 -78.73 -3.95
CA THR A 222 8.97 -79.05 -5.36
C THR A 222 9.51 -77.84 -6.13
N HIS A 223 10.51 -78.08 -6.97
CA HIS A 223 11.14 -77.06 -7.80
C HIS A 223 10.23 -76.70 -8.99
N HIS A 224 9.92 -75.42 -9.12
CA HIS A 224 9.09 -74.87 -10.19
C HIS A 224 9.85 -73.77 -10.92
N GLN A 225 9.82 -73.82 -12.26
CA GLN A 225 10.29 -72.71 -13.09
C GLN A 225 9.19 -71.66 -13.24
N VAL A 226 9.46 -70.44 -12.77
CA VAL A 226 8.52 -69.33 -12.77
C VAL A 226 9.13 -68.07 -13.36
N GLN A 227 8.29 -67.28 -14.03
CA GLN A 227 8.59 -65.90 -14.41
C GLN A 227 7.99 -64.97 -13.37
N VAL A 228 8.80 -64.07 -12.80
CA VAL A 228 8.36 -63.06 -11.82
C VAL A 228 8.15 -61.71 -12.50
N ARG A 229 7.29 -60.85 -11.95
CA ARG A 229 7.10 -59.49 -12.51
C ARG A 229 8.32 -58.60 -12.27
N MET A 230 8.69 -57.86 -13.30
CA MET A 230 9.80 -56.91 -13.27
C MET A 230 9.32 -55.56 -12.75
N ILE A 231 9.49 -55.36 -11.44
CA ILE A 231 9.19 -54.09 -10.78
C ILE A 231 10.46 -53.22 -10.85
N GLY A 232 10.38 -52.12 -11.59
CA GLY A 232 11.47 -51.13 -11.64
C GLY A 232 11.60 -50.37 -10.32
N GLN A 233 12.71 -49.65 -10.15
CA GLN A 233 12.89 -48.75 -9.00
C GLN A 233 11.95 -47.54 -9.18
N THR A 234 10.89 -47.49 -8.36
CA THR A 234 9.88 -46.42 -8.40
C THR A 234 9.42 -46.08 -7.00
N ASP A 235 9.18 -44.79 -6.74
CA ASP A 235 8.63 -44.28 -5.47
C ASP A 235 7.10 -44.36 -5.42
N GLN A 236 6.50 -45.10 -6.37
CA GLN A 236 5.06 -45.22 -6.55
C GLN A 236 4.51 -46.43 -5.81
N LEU A 237 3.37 -46.27 -5.14
CA LEU A 237 2.66 -47.39 -4.51
C LEU A 237 2.21 -48.40 -5.59
N ILE A 238 2.40 -49.69 -5.33
CA ILE A 238 1.95 -50.76 -6.24
C ILE A 238 0.79 -51.49 -5.60
N GLU A 239 -0.35 -51.50 -6.28
CA GLU A 239 -1.55 -52.23 -5.89
C GLU A 239 -1.48 -53.67 -6.43
N VAL A 240 -1.60 -54.65 -5.53
CA VAL A 240 -1.55 -56.07 -5.88
C VAL A 240 -2.92 -56.49 -6.43
N ASP A 241 -3.06 -56.49 -7.75
CA ASP A 241 -4.30 -56.82 -8.46
C ASP A 241 -4.24 -58.17 -9.20
N GLY A 242 -3.11 -58.86 -9.17
CA GLY A 242 -2.91 -60.12 -9.89
C GLY A 242 -1.74 -60.94 -9.37
N GLU A 243 -1.43 -62.03 -10.08
CA GLU A 243 -0.36 -62.94 -9.70
C GLU A 243 1.02 -62.28 -9.84
N VAL A 244 1.86 -62.49 -8.81
CA VAL A 244 3.25 -61.98 -8.76
C VAL A 244 4.18 -62.77 -9.69
N TYR A 245 3.84 -64.05 -9.93
CA TYR A 245 4.59 -64.95 -10.77
C TYR A 245 3.66 -65.82 -11.61
N LYS A 246 4.13 -66.27 -12.77
CA LYS A 246 3.45 -67.25 -13.61
C LYS A 246 4.40 -68.41 -13.96
N LYS A 247 3.85 -69.56 -14.34
CA LYS A 247 4.65 -70.70 -14.84
C LYS A 247 5.34 -70.31 -16.15
N CYS A 248 6.56 -70.78 -16.34
CA CYS A 248 7.27 -70.60 -17.60
C CYS A 248 6.54 -71.31 -18.75
N SER A 249 6.37 -70.62 -19.88
CA SER A 249 5.92 -71.27 -21.12
C SER A 249 7.07 -72.12 -21.65
N LYS A 250 6.80 -73.38 -22.00
CA LYS A 250 7.82 -74.38 -22.38
C LYS A 250 8.50 -74.14 -23.74
N ASP A 251 8.26 -72.99 -24.38
CA ASP A 251 8.59 -72.74 -25.79
C ASP A 251 9.63 -71.63 -26.01
N VAL A 252 10.46 -71.31 -25.01
CA VAL A 252 11.64 -70.44 -25.22
C VAL A 252 12.90 -71.30 -25.11
N ILE A 253 13.23 -71.97 -26.22
CA ILE A 253 14.55 -72.50 -26.54
C ILE A 253 15.04 -71.72 -27.76
#